data_AF-A0A9E2N8F6-F1
#
_entry.id   AF-A0A9E2N8F6-F1
#
_cell.length_a   1.000
_cell.length_b   1.000
_cell.length_c   1.000
_cell.angle_alpha   90.00
_cell.angle_beta   90.00
_cell.angle_gamma   90.00
#
_symmetry.space_group_name_H-M   'P 1'
#
loop_
_entity.id
_entity.type
_entity.pdbx_description
1 polymer ?
#
loop_
_entity_poly.entity_id
_entity_poly.type
_entity_poly.pdbx_seq_one_letter_code
_entity_poly.pdbx_strand_id
1 'polypeptide(L)'
;MNFQKKIIPIESLLLDPENARHGEQDDQNAVLKWMSTGKDKAKVIILAQSIAKNGPNPSELPIVIPAGDGEQRLYIVLEGNRRIAVMKMLHDPDKCPDNKVRALFHKISKSAQVTLPNEMECVVYPDFETAAMWIQLRHQGEQQGAGIVNWGAKETEYFAKRLGRRGRYNAATLLLDYATNKNIITQEESNRIPITNVTRLINSPDVRREIGLHQREGKLSRVADEEYFDIAVGDMLKALSSGYWTVSKLKSRTLREGFIKKIKEEKNWGAYELKDETPITDESENVSKAGVEYKQEKKYSGRDPLKRKTPFSSSATIKILNKRLRIIFQELKKDQC
;
A
#
# COMPACT_ATOMS: atom_id res chain seq x y z
N MET A 1 20.82 33.03 6.53
CA MET A 1 19.76 32.04 6.79
C MET A 1 19.81 31.69 8.26
N ASN A 2 18.72 31.85 9.02
CA ASN A 2 18.69 31.67 10.48
C ASN A 2 18.46 30.19 10.86
N PHE A 3 19.34 29.29 10.43
CA PHE A 3 19.37 27.93 10.96
C PHE A 3 20.79 27.37 10.96
N GLN A 4 21.04 26.36 11.79
CA GLN A 4 22.30 25.61 11.84
C GLN A 4 22.01 24.11 11.84
N LYS A 5 22.84 23.31 11.17
CA LYS A 5 22.80 21.85 11.33
C LYS A 5 23.72 21.44 12.47
N LYS A 6 23.23 20.59 13.38
CA LYS A 6 24.01 20.07 14.51
C LYS A 6 23.70 18.60 14.74
N ILE A 7 24.73 17.84 15.10
CA ILE A 7 24.56 16.51 15.65
C ILE A 7 24.25 16.68 17.15
N ILE A 8 23.11 16.14 17.59
CA ILE A 8 22.61 16.32 18.96
C ILE A 8 22.32 14.95 19.56
N PRO A 9 22.80 14.66 20.80
CA PRO A 9 22.44 13.43 21.51
C PRO A 9 20.93 13.31 21.68
N ILE A 10 20.38 12.10 21.50
CA ILE A 10 18.95 11.85 21.62
C ILE A 10 18.42 12.20 23.01
N GLU A 11 19.23 12.03 24.06
CA GLU A 11 18.85 12.40 25.43
C GLU A 11 18.70 13.92 25.61
N SER A 12 19.44 14.73 24.85
CA SER A 12 19.33 16.20 24.86
C SER A 12 18.13 16.75 24.08
N LEU A 13 17.40 15.88 23.35
CA LEU A 13 16.19 16.25 22.62
C LEU A 13 14.96 16.06 23.51
N LEU A 14 14.22 17.13 23.75
CA LEU A 14 12.94 17.14 24.46
C LEU A 14 11.79 17.04 23.45
N LEU A 15 10.80 16.20 23.75
CA LEU A 15 9.55 16.17 22.99
C LEU A 15 8.80 17.48 23.25
N ASP A 16 8.24 18.06 22.19
CA ASP A 16 7.43 19.27 22.29
C ASP A 16 6.09 18.98 23.00
N PRO A 17 5.82 19.56 24.19
CA PRO A 17 4.59 19.36 24.93
C PRO A 17 3.39 20.09 24.30
N GLU A 18 3.60 21.12 23.47
CA GLU A 18 2.56 21.91 22.82
C GLU A 18 2.25 21.42 21.40
N ASN A 19 2.67 20.20 21.05
CA ASN A 19 2.58 19.70 19.69
C ASN A 19 1.12 19.66 19.19
N ALA A 20 0.88 20.22 18.01
CA ALA A 20 -0.45 20.31 17.39
C ALA A 20 -1.19 18.96 17.22
N ARG A 21 -0.49 17.82 17.34
CA ARG A 21 -1.10 16.48 17.28
C ARG A 21 -1.89 16.10 18.53
N HIS A 22 -1.47 16.59 19.69
CA HIS A 22 -2.05 16.27 21.00
C HIS A 22 -2.52 17.49 21.79
N GLY A 23 -2.15 18.71 21.40
CA GLY A 23 -2.35 19.91 22.20
C GLY A 23 -1.35 19.97 23.35
N GLU A 24 -1.53 20.88 24.29
CA GLU A 24 -0.63 21.01 25.45
C GLU A 24 -0.63 19.74 26.32
N GLN A 25 0.55 19.37 26.83
CA GLN A 25 0.78 18.24 27.73
C GLN A 25 1.65 18.69 28.90
N ASP A 26 1.41 18.12 30.08
CA ASP A 26 2.07 18.57 31.30
C ASP A 26 3.59 18.28 31.29
N ASP A 27 4.00 17.12 30.75
CA ASP A 27 5.39 16.69 30.78
C ASP A 27 5.74 15.69 29.64
N GLN A 28 7.02 15.29 29.59
CA GLN A 28 7.54 14.31 28.62
C GLN A 28 6.84 12.95 28.72
N ASN A 29 6.47 12.53 29.94
CA ASN A 29 5.82 11.24 30.18
C ASN A 29 4.38 11.25 29.65
N ALA A 30 3.67 12.37 29.79
CA ALA A 30 2.36 12.60 29.20
C ALA A 30 2.41 12.52 27.67
N VAL A 31 3.42 13.15 27.04
CA VAL A 31 3.65 13.05 25.59
C VAL A 31 3.89 11.59 25.16
N LEU A 32 4.76 10.86 25.85
CA LEU A 32 5.04 9.44 25.56
C LEU A 32 3.81 8.54 25.77
N LYS A 33 3.03 8.82 26.81
CA LYS A 33 1.77 8.11 27.11
C LYS A 33 0.75 8.34 26.02
N TRP A 34 0.58 9.58 25.56
CA TRP A 34 -0.31 9.91 24.45
C TRP A 34 0.09 9.13 23.18
N MET A 35 1.38 9.07 22.85
CA MET A 35 1.89 8.34 21.69
C MET A 35 1.68 6.81 21.78
N SER A 36 1.69 6.25 22.99
CA SER A 36 1.61 4.79 23.23
C SER A 36 0.20 4.27 23.49
N THR A 37 -0.78 5.15 23.74
CA THR A 37 -2.17 4.75 24.09
C THR A 37 -3.22 5.23 23.09
N GLY A 38 -2.98 6.32 22.36
CA GLY A 38 -3.97 6.96 21.49
C GLY A 38 -4.02 6.46 20.04
N LYS A 39 -4.64 7.29 19.18
CA LYS A 39 -4.80 7.05 17.73
C LYS A 39 -3.50 6.78 16.98
N ASP A 40 -2.38 7.28 17.51
CA ASP A 40 -1.06 7.16 16.90
C ASP A 40 -0.29 5.90 17.33
N LYS A 41 -0.79 5.12 18.31
CA LYS A 41 -0.15 3.89 18.81
C LYS A 41 0.28 2.94 17.69
N ALA A 42 -0.62 2.67 16.74
CA ALA A 42 -0.31 1.77 15.62
C ALA A 42 0.80 2.34 14.72
N LYS A 43 0.79 3.65 14.45
CA LYS A 43 1.82 4.33 13.64
C LYS A 43 3.17 4.35 14.35
N VAL A 44 3.17 4.55 15.66
CA VAL A 44 4.37 4.51 16.53
C VAL A 44 5.02 3.13 16.48
N ILE A 45 4.23 2.05 16.61
CA ILE A 45 4.74 0.68 16.52
C ILE A 45 5.30 0.37 15.13
N ILE A 46 4.60 0.76 14.06
CA ILE A 46 5.08 0.58 12.67
C ILE A 46 6.39 1.34 12.46
N LEU A 47 6.49 2.57 12.95
CA LEU A 47 7.70 3.38 12.86
C LEU A 47 8.85 2.73 13.63
N ALA A 48 8.60 2.22 14.83
CA ALA A 48 9.60 1.51 15.63
C ALA A 48 10.14 0.27 14.90
N GLN A 49 9.28 -0.54 14.28
CA GLN A 49 9.70 -1.68 13.47
C GLN A 49 10.53 -1.25 12.26
N SER A 50 10.15 -0.17 11.58
CA SER A 50 10.91 0.35 10.44
C SER A 50 12.30 0.83 10.85
N ILE A 51 12.40 1.56 11.97
CA ILE A 51 13.66 2.09 12.50
C ILE A 51 14.55 0.96 12.99
N ALA A 52 14.01 -0.01 13.74
CA ALA A 52 14.79 -1.16 14.20
C ALA A 52 15.33 -2.01 13.04
N LYS A 53 14.65 -2.00 11.89
CA LYS A 53 15.05 -2.74 10.69
C LYS A 53 16.03 -1.99 9.79
N ASN A 54 15.81 -0.70 9.56
CA ASN A 54 16.52 0.06 8.52
C ASN A 54 17.29 1.28 9.05
N GLY A 55 17.14 1.61 10.33
CA GLY A 55 17.58 2.88 10.91
C GLY A 55 16.56 4.02 10.70
N PRO A 56 16.76 5.17 11.34
CA PRO A 56 15.97 6.37 11.06
C PRO A 56 16.24 6.87 9.63
N ASN A 57 15.23 7.48 8.98
CA ASN A 57 15.38 8.04 7.64
C ASN A 57 16.39 9.20 7.66
N PRO A 58 17.55 9.10 6.97
CA PRO A 58 18.58 10.14 6.99
C PRO A 58 18.19 11.39 6.18
N SER A 59 17.21 11.30 5.29
CA SER A 59 16.77 12.43 4.45
C SER A 59 15.80 13.37 5.16
N GLU A 60 15.26 12.98 6.31
CA GLU A 60 14.32 13.80 7.09
C GLU A 60 15.00 14.24 8.38
N LEU A 61 15.60 15.41 8.43
CA LEU A 61 16.22 15.91 9.67
C LEU A 61 15.14 16.46 10.63
N PRO A 62 15.15 16.14 11.94
CA PRO A 62 14.31 16.79 12.92
C PRO A 62 14.55 18.31 12.94
N ILE A 63 13.48 19.09 13.15
CA ILE A 63 13.60 20.53 13.40
C ILE A 63 13.50 20.76 14.90
N VAL A 64 14.44 21.54 15.44
CA VAL A 64 14.54 21.80 16.87
C VAL A 64 14.82 23.27 17.15
N ILE A 65 14.49 23.70 18.37
CA ILE A 65 14.88 25.01 18.93
C ILE A 65 15.57 24.81 20.28
N PRO A 66 16.49 25.69 20.71
CA PRO A 66 17.09 25.61 22.05
C PRO A 66 16.03 25.66 23.15
N ALA A 67 16.20 24.86 24.21
CA ALA A 67 15.33 24.83 25.38
C ALA A 67 16.05 25.48 26.58
N GLY A 68 15.78 26.77 26.81
CA GLY A 68 16.36 27.53 27.92
C GLY A 68 17.88 27.74 27.86
N ASP A 69 18.43 28.35 28.91
CA ASP A 69 19.84 28.78 29.02
C ASP A 69 20.67 27.93 30.00
N GLY A 70 20.23 26.70 30.30
CA GLY A 70 20.90 25.82 31.25
C GLY A 70 22.28 25.33 30.80
N GLU A 71 23.09 24.81 31.74
CA GLU A 71 24.43 24.26 31.46
C GLU A 71 24.42 23.11 30.43
N GLN A 72 23.36 22.29 30.46
CA GLN A 72 23.09 21.33 29.41
C GLN A 72 22.22 21.97 28.34
N ARG A 73 22.77 22.07 27.12
CA ARG A 73 22.04 22.60 25.97
C ARG A 73 21.01 21.59 25.49
N LEU A 74 19.78 21.73 26.00
CA LEU A 74 18.61 20.97 25.60
C LEU A 74 17.93 21.60 24.38
N TYR A 75 17.14 20.81 23.65
CA TYR A 75 16.44 21.26 22.45
C TYR A 75 15.02 20.71 22.38
N ILE A 76 14.04 21.56 22.11
CA ILE A 76 12.64 21.15 21.89
C ILE A 76 12.47 20.72 20.43
N VAL A 77 11.89 19.53 20.22
CA VAL A 77 11.67 18.94 18.88
C VAL A 77 10.33 19.39 18.32
N LEU A 78 10.36 20.40 17.46
CA LEU A 78 9.18 20.95 16.78
C LEU A 78 8.68 20.05 15.64
N GLU A 79 9.60 19.43 14.88
CA GLU A 79 9.25 18.47 13.82
C GLU A 79 10.09 17.20 13.93
N GLY A 80 9.45 16.05 13.69
CA GLY A 80 10.05 14.74 13.94
C GLY A 80 9.83 14.22 15.37
N ASN A 81 8.96 14.86 16.14
CA ASN A 81 8.62 14.51 17.54
C ASN A 81 8.31 13.00 17.72
N ARG A 82 7.46 12.42 16.85
CA ARG A 82 7.17 10.97 16.87
C ARG A 82 8.41 10.10 16.65
N ARG A 83 9.34 10.54 15.81
CA ARG A 83 10.57 9.79 15.52
C ARG A 83 11.50 9.81 16.72
N ILE A 84 11.67 10.97 17.35
CA ILE A 84 12.48 11.11 18.56
C ILE A 84 11.86 10.32 19.73
N ALA A 85 10.55 10.36 19.92
CA ALA A 85 9.86 9.55 20.92
C ALA A 85 10.09 8.05 20.70
N VAL A 86 9.97 7.56 19.46
CA VAL A 86 10.27 6.16 19.11
C VAL A 86 11.74 5.82 19.38
N MET A 87 12.69 6.69 19.00
CA MET A 87 14.11 6.48 19.27
C MET A 87 14.39 6.39 20.77
N LYS A 88 13.82 7.29 21.58
CA LYS A 88 13.93 7.25 23.05
C LYS A 88 13.38 5.93 23.62
N MET A 89 12.21 5.49 23.17
CA MET A 89 11.60 4.22 23.61
C MET A 89 12.32 2.97 23.05
N LEU A 90 13.05 3.05 21.94
CA LEU A 90 13.85 1.93 21.44
C LEU A 90 15.17 1.78 22.20
N HIS A 91 15.80 2.90 22.57
CA HIS A 91 16.99 2.94 23.42
C HIS A 91 16.69 2.50 24.85
N ASP A 92 15.61 3.00 25.41
CA ASP A 92 15.12 2.62 26.74
C ASP A 92 13.61 2.31 26.66
N PRO A 93 13.25 1.03 26.41
CA PRO A 93 11.87 0.61 26.38
C PRO A 93 11.08 0.92 27.65
N ASP A 94 11.72 1.04 28.81
CA ASP A 94 11.03 1.29 30.07
C ASP A 94 10.51 2.72 30.22
N LYS A 95 10.99 3.66 29.38
CA LYS A 95 10.36 4.98 29.19
C LYS A 95 8.96 4.90 28.57
N CYS A 96 8.57 3.77 27.98
CA CYS A 96 7.23 3.61 27.40
C CYS A 96 6.16 3.40 28.49
N PRO A 97 5.19 4.32 28.68
CA PRO A 97 4.28 4.24 29.84
C PRO A 97 3.22 3.12 29.71
N ASP A 98 2.81 2.77 28.49
CA ASP A 98 1.85 1.69 28.24
C ASP A 98 2.53 0.32 28.30
N ASN A 99 2.13 -0.53 29.25
CA ASN A 99 2.77 -1.83 29.47
C ASN A 99 2.75 -2.76 28.24
N LYS A 100 1.67 -2.72 27.44
CA LYS A 100 1.57 -3.59 26.25
C LYS A 100 2.52 -3.11 25.16
N VAL A 101 2.61 -1.80 24.94
CA VAL A 101 3.55 -1.21 23.97
C VAL A 101 4.98 -1.36 24.44
N ARG A 102 5.26 -1.13 25.72
CA ARG A 102 6.57 -1.37 26.36
C ARG A 102 7.10 -2.77 26.05
N ALA A 103 6.27 -3.81 26.26
CA ALA A 103 6.64 -5.19 25.94
C ALA A 103 6.92 -5.42 24.44
N LEU A 104 6.24 -4.68 23.55
CA LEU A 104 6.55 -4.70 22.11
C LEU A 104 7.86 -3.99 21.80
N PHE A 105 8.15 -2.85 22.42
CA PHE A 105 9.41 -2.12 22.24
C PHE A 105 10.60 -2.93 22.73
N HIS A 106 10.48 -3.65 23.85
CA HIS A 106 11.47 -4.63 24.30
C HIS A 106 11.77 -5.68 23.22
N LYS A 107 10.72 -6.25 22.61
CA LYS A 107 10.89 -7.23 21.52
C LYS A 107 11.53 -6.61 20.28
N ILE A 108 11.06 -5.43 19.87
CA ILE A 108 11.54 -4.73 18.68
C ILE A 108 13.03 -4.37 18.85
N SER A 109 13.39 -3.73 19.96
CA SER A 109 14.77 -3.33 20.28
C SER A 109 15.72 -4.54 20.31
N LYS A 110 15.33 -5.63 20.97
CA LYS A 110 16.11 -6.88 20.98
C LYS A 110 16.29 -7.51 19.59
N SER A 111 15.34 -7.29 18.68
CA SER A 111 15.36 -7.83 17.32
C SER A 111 15.86 -6.85 16.25
N ALA A 112 16.43 -5.71 16.67
CA ALA A 112 16.93 -4.70 15.75
C ALA A 112 18.00 -5.29 14.83
N GLN A 113 17.92 -4.97 13.54
CA GLN A 113 18.84 -5.42 12.50
C GLN A 113 19.96 -4.41 12.25
N VAL A 114 19.87 -3.23 12.87
CA VAL A 114 20.84 -2.15 12.80
C VAL A 114 21.18 -1.65 14.20
N THR A 115 22.37 -1.10 14.35
CA THR A 115 22.73 -0.33 15.55
C THR A 115 21.96 0.99 15.53
N LEU A 116 21.20 1.26 16.59
CA LEU A 116 20.47 2.52 16.72
C LEU A 116 21.46 3.65 17.04
N PRO A 117 21.43 4.78 16.30
CA PRO A 117 22.30 5.91 16.61
C PRO A 117 21.90 6.53 17.95
N ASN A 118 22.88 6.98 18.73
CA ASN A 118 22.67 7.71 20.01
C ASN A 118 22.47 9.22 19.80
N GLU A 119 22.71 9.69 18.59
CA GLU A 119 22.66 11.09 18.20
C GLU A 119 21.95 11.24 16.85
N MET A 120 21.41 12.42 16.59
CA MET A 120 20.71 12.74 15.36
C MET A 120 21.20 14.09 14.82
N GLU A 121 21.48 14.15 13.52
CA GLU A 121 21.63 15.44 12.85
C GLU A 121 20.28 16.15 12.82
N CYS A 122 20.24 17.36 13.35
CA CYS A 122 19.04 18.18 13.50
C CYS A 122 19.25 19.55 12.85
N VAL A 123 18.17 20.16 12.37
CA VAL A 123 18.14 21.56 11.93
C VAL A 123 17.67 22.41 13.10
N VAL A 124 18.57 23.26 13.61
CA VAL A 124 18.35 24.14 14.75
C VAL A 124 17.96 25.53 14.25
N TYR A 125 16.76 25.97 14.63
CA TYR A 125 16.30 27.36 14.46
C TYR A 125 16.43 28.13 15.77
N PRO A 126 16.50 29.47 15.75
CA PRO A 126 16.53 30.27 16.96
C PRO A 126 15.22 30.21 17.76
N ASP A 127 14.08 30.14 17.08
CA ASP A 127 12.74 30.24 17.67
C ASP A 127 11.69 29.49 16.82
N PHE A 128 10.47 29.40 17.35
CA PHE A 128 9.37 28.69 16.67
C PHE A 128 8.95 29.42 15.39
N GLU A 129 8.87 30.74 15.41
CA GLU A 129 8.40 31.61 14.34
C GLU A 129 9.24 31.43 13.07
N THR A 130 10.56 31.36 13.21
CA THR A 130 11.49 31.13 12.10
C THR A 130 11.45 29.69 11.56
N ALA A 131 11.05 28.72 12.39
CA ALA A 131 10.87 27.32 11.99
C ALA A 131 9.48 27.05 11.36
N ALA A 132 8.45 27.82 11.76
CA ALA A 132 7.05 27.52 11.52
C ALA A 132 6.70 27.30 10.04
N MET A 133 7.23 28.14 9.14
CA MET A 133 6.98 28.02 7.70
C MET A 133 7.38 26.63 7.15
N TRP A 134 8.52 26.09 7.58
CA TRP A 134 9.00 24.77 7.13
C TRP A 134 8.21 23.62 7.71
N ILE A 135 7.71 23.79 8.94
CA ILE A 135 6.80 22.84 9.58
C ILE A 135 5.46 22.82 8.83
N GLN A 136 4.91 24.00 8.49
CA GLN A 136 3.67 24.14 7.74
C GLN A 136 3.76 23.51 6.35
N LEU A 137 4.83 23.75 5.59
CA LEU A 137 5.07 23.15 4.28
C LEU A 137 5.10 21.61 4.32
N ARG A 138 5.60 21.03 5.42
CA ARG A 138 5.61 19.57 5.58
C ARG A 138 4.22 18.98 5.88
N HIS A 139 3.38 19.68 6.66
CA HIS A 139 2.12 19.12 7.17
C HIS A 139 0.87 19.52 6.39
N GLN A 140 0.87 20.64 5.68
CA GLN A 140 -0.32 21.12 4.94
C GLN A 140 -0.43 20.54 3.52
N GLY A 141 0.29 19.45 3.22
CA GLY A 141 0.23 18.76 1.94
C GLY A 141 1.02 19.46 0.83
N GLU A 142 0.57 19.31 -0.41
CA GLU A 142 1.32 19.72 -1.60
C GLU A 142 1.49 21.24 -1.76
N GLN A 143 0.54 22.06 -1.31
CA GLN A 143 0.58 23.52 -1.47
C GLN A 143 1.00 23.99 -2.88
N GLN A 144 0.28 23.56 -3.93
CA GLN A 144 0.61 23.85 -5.35
C GLN A 144 2.05 23.46 -5.75
N GLY A 145 2.65 22.48 -5.06
CA GLY A 145 3.99 21.97 -5.30
C GLY A 145 5.06 22.48 -4.32
N ALA A 146 4.73 23.41 -3.42
CA ALA A 146 5.67 23.92 -2.42
C ALA A 146 5.92 22.94 -1.25
N GLY A 147 4.94 22.10 -0.93
CA GLY A 147 5.01 21.08 0.12
C GLY A 147 5.12 19.65 -0.42
N ILE A 148 4.98 18.65 0.46
CA ILE A 148 5.20 17.24 0.08
C ILE A 148 3.98 16.69 -0.68
N VAL A 149 4.23 16.19 -1.90
CA VAL A 149 3.24 15.48 -2.72
C VAL A 149 3.25 13.99 -2.38
N ASN A 150 2.12 13.48 -1.89
CA ASN A 150 1.97 12.04 -1.71
C ASN A 150 1.84 11.36 -3.07
N TRP A 151 2.63 10.30 -3.26
CA TRP A 151 2.54 9.50 -4.48
C TRP A 151 1.17 8.85 -4.64
N GLY A 152 0.64 8.93 -5.86
CA GLY A 152 -0.53 8.19 -6.28
C GLY A 152 -0.19 6.73 -6.59
N ALA A 153 -1.22 6.00 -7.03
CA ALA A 153 -1.10 4.58 -7.33
C ALA A 153 -0.17 4.29 -8.52
N LYS A 154 -0.08 5.19 -9.51
CA LYS A 154 0.80 5.04 -10.67
C LYS A 154 2.26 5.25 -10.27
N GLU A 155 2.55 6.34 -9.57
CA GLU A 155 3.89 6.69 -9.09
C GLU A 155 4.45 5.59 -8.17
N THR A 156 3.61 5.07 -7.27
CA THR A 156 3.95 3.94 -6.41
C THR A 156 4.34 2.69 -7.23
N GLU A 157 3.61 2.40 -8.30
CA GLU A 157 3.89 1.25 -9.15
C GLU A 157 5.17 1.43 -9.97
N TYR A 158 5.39 2.63 -10.54
CA TYR A 158 6.62 2.93 -11.28
C TYR A 158 7.85 2.85 -10.38
N PHE A 159 7.76 3.31 -9.13
CA PHE A 159 8.85 3.15 -8.18
C PHE A 159 9.10 1.67 -7.82
N ALA A 160 8.03 0.87 -7.65
CA ALA A 160 8.18 -0.57 -7.43
C ALA A 160 8.89 -1.26 -8.62
N LYS A 161 8.50 -0.93 -9.87
CA LYS A 161 9.16 -1.40 -11.09
C LYS A 161 10.65 -1.03 -11.10
N ARG A 162 10.99 0.21 -10.73
CA ARG A 162 12.40 0.67 -10.62
C ARG A 162 13.22 -0.14 -9.61
N LEU A 163 12.60 -0.67 -8.57
CA LEU A 163 13.25 -1.56 -7.60
C LEU A 163 13.30 -3.03 -8.07
N GLY A 164 12.87 -3.34 -9.30
CA GLY A 164 12.74 -4.72 -9.78
C GLY A 164 11.64 -5.51 -9.07
N ARG A 165 10.68 -4.82 -8.43
CA ARG A 165 9.58 -5.42 -7.67
C ARG A 165 8.27 -5.30 -8.43
N ARG A 166 7.40 -6.30 -8.23
CA ARG A 166 6.02 -6.24 -8.70
C ARG A 166 5.21 -5.46 -7.66
N GLY A 167 4.73 -4.29 -8.03
CA GLY A 167 3.83 -3.53 -7.18
C GLY A 167 2.40 -4.08 -7.23
N ARG A 168 1.52 -3.49 -6.42
CA ARG A 168 0.12 -3.91 -6.28
C ARG A 168 -0.67 -3.78 -7.58
N TYR A 169 -0.29 -2.84 -8.43
CA TYR A 169 -1.00 -2.47 -9.64
C TYR A 169 -0.34 -3.01 -10.91
N ASN A 170 0.66 -3.89 -10.77
CA ASN A 170 1.48 -4.40 -11.86
C ASN A 170 0.67 -4.87 -13.07
N ALA A 171 -0.33 -5.74 -12.87
CA ALA A 171 -1.18 -6.22 -13.97
C ALA A 171 -1.93 -5.10 -14.70
N ALA A 172 -2.42 -4.09 -13.98
CA ALA A 172 -3.07 -2.95 -14.60
C ALA A 172 -2.09 -2.09 -15.41
N THR A 173 -0.85 -1.93 -14.94
CA THR A 173 0.18 -1.25 -15.72
C THR A 173 0.56 -2.06 -16.95
N LEU A 174 0.71 -3.38 -16.87
CA LEU A 174 1.01 -4.21 -18.04
C LEU A 174 -0.07 -4.09 -19.13
N LEU A 175 -1.35 -4.04 -18.74
CA LEU A 175 -2.45 -3.86 -19.70
C LEU A 175 -2.45 -2.45 -20.32
N LEU A 176 -2.16 -1.40 -19.54
CA LEU A 176 -2.04 -0.03 -20.05
C LEU A 176 -0.81 0.12 -20.96
N ASP A 177 0.33 -0.46 -20.58
CA ASP A 177 1.57 -0.46 -21.37
C ASP A 177 1.33 -1.17 -22.70
N TYR A 178 0.69 -2.36 -22.68
CA TYR A 178 0.27 -3.08 -23.90
C TYR A 178 -0.58 -2.21 -24.83
N ALA A 179 -1.66 -1.61 -24.30
CA ALA A 179 -2.58 -0.82 -25.10
C ALA A 179 -1.94 0.47 -25.65
N THR A 180 -1.01 1.07 -24.90
CA THR A 180 -0.29 2.28 -25.33
C THR A 180 0.76 1.94 -26.39
N ASN A 181 1.56 0.89 -26.18
CA ASN A 181 2.61 0.46 -27.12
C ASN A 181 2.04 0.03 -28.48
N LYS A 182 0.83 -0.56 -28.47
CA LYS A 182 0.09 -0.89 -29.70
C LYS A 182 -0.70 0.28 -30.30
N ASN A 183 -0.65 1.47 -29.71
CA ASN A 183 -1.45 2.63 -30.12
C ASN A 183 -2.98 2.37 -30.12
N ILE A 184 -3.47 1.45 -29.28
CA ILE A 184 -4.90 1.20 -29.08
C ILE A 184 -5.53 2.39 -28.35
N ILE A 185 -4.79 2.94 -27.40
CA ILE A 185 -5.09 4.20 -26.70
C ILE A 185 -3.88 5.13 -26.78
N THR A 186 -4.10 6.44 -26.66
CA THR A 186 -3.00 7.41 -26.58
C THR A 186 -2.41 7.48 -25.18
N GLN A 187 -1.21 8.05 -25.06
CA GLN A 187 -0.60 8.31 -23.75
C GLN A 187 -1.45 9.26 -22.90
N GLU A 188 -2.13 10.26 -23.49
CA GLU A 188 -3.04 11.13 -22.76
C GLU A 188 -4.25 10.38 -22.21
N GLU A 189 -4.84 9.48 -22.99
CA GLU A 189 -5.93 8.62 -22.52
C GLU A 189 -5.46 7.73 -21.37
N SER A 190 -4.31 7.07 -21.53
CA SER A 190 -3.68 6.26 -20.49
C SER A 190 -3.47 7.04 -19.20
N ASN A 191 -3.00 8.29 -19.29
CA ASN A 191 -2.77 9.18 -18.17
C ASN A 191 -4.05 9.50 -17.38
N ARG A 192 -5.17 9.74 -18.08
CA ARG A 192 -6.48 10.02 -17.48
C ARG A 192 -7.10 8.82 -16.76
N ILE A 193 -6.73 7.59 -17.14
CA ILE A 193 -7.31 6.37 -16.55
C ILE A 193 -6.78 6.15 -15.13
N PRO A 194 -7.67 6.06 -14.11
CA PRO A 194 -7.25 5.69 -12.76
C PRO A 194 -6.81 4.21 -12.73
N ILE A 195 -5.53 3.95 -12.47
CA ILE A 195 -4.96 2.60 -12.43
C ILE A 195 -5.68 1.67 -11.43
N THR A 196 -6.25 2.23 -10.37
CA THR A 196 -7.04 1.47 -9.39
C THR A 196 -8.35 0.94 -9.97
N ASN A 197 -8.96 1.62 -10.95
CA ASN A 197 -10.17 1.14 -11.63
C ASN A 197 -9.82 -0.02 -12.58
N VAL A 198 -8.76 0.11 -13.36
CA VAL A 198 -8.23 -0.99 -14.19
C VAL A 198 -7.93 -2.22 -13.34
N THR A 199 -7.27 -2.03 -12.19
CA THR A 199 -6.98 -3.11 -11.24
C THR A 199 -8.25 -3.80 -10.73
N ARG A 200 -9.31 -3.03 -10.41
CA ARG A 200 -10.60 -3.60 -9.97
C ARG A 200 -11.27 -4.41 -11.08
N LEU A 201 -11.17 -3.97 -12.33
CA LEU A 201 -11.74 -4.63 -13.50
C LEU A 201 -10.98 -5.92 -13.83
N ILE A 202 -9.65 -5.87 -13.94
CA ILE A 202 -8.81 -7.05 -14.18
C ILE A 202 -9.00 -8.10 -13.07
N ASN A 203 -9.18 -7.68 -11.81
CA ASN A 203 -9.44 -8.63 -10.72
C ASN A 203 -10.86 -9.26 -10.74
N SER A 204 -11.76 -8.79 -11.61
CA SER A 204 -13.12 -9.35 -11.76
C SER A 204 -13.11 -10.48 -12.79
N PRO A 205 -13.45 -11.72 -12.40
CA PRO A 205 -13.46 -12.85 -13.33
C PRO A 205 -14.40 -12.64 -14.53
N ASP A 206 -15.52 -11.96 -14.31
CA ASP A 206 -16.54 -11.74 -15.34
C ASP A 206 -16.03 -10.75 -16.39
N VAL A 207 -15.39 -9.65 -15.96
CA VAL A 207 -14.74 -8.70 -16.87
C VAL A 207 -13.64 -9.39 -17.68
N ARG A 208 -12.78 -10.18 -17.02
CA ARG A 208 -11.73 -10.95 -17.69
C ARG A 208 -12.28 -11.89 -18.77
N ARG A 209 -13.38 -12.58 -18.49
CA ARG A 209 -14.04 -13.45 -19.49
C ARG A 209 -14.56 -12.65 -20.67
N GLU A 210 -15.18 -11.49 -20.45
CA GLU A 210 -15.71 -10.69 -21.58
C GLU A 210 -14.60 -10.14 -22.48
N ILE A 211 -13.47 -9.68 -21.91
CA ILE A 211 -12.37 -9.11 -22.71
C ILE A 211 -11.37 -10.16 -23.23
N GLY A 212 -11.54 -11.45 -22.92
CA GLY A 212 -10.59 -12.49 -23.34
C GLY A 212 -9.23 -12.41 -22.62
N LEU A 213 -9.21 -11.97 -21.35
CA LEU A 213 -8.00 -11.84 -20.54
C LEU A 213 -7.89 -12.96 -19.50
N HIS A 214 -6.70 -13.51 -19.36
CA HIS A 214 -6.34 -14.42 -18.28
C HIS A 214 -5.18 -13.85 -17.44
N GLN A 215 -5.23 -14.11 -16.14
CA GLN A 215 -4.25 -13.61 -15.18
C GLN A 215 -3.79 -14.74 -14.26
N ARG A 216 -2.48 -15.01 -14.24
CA ARG A 216 -1.84 -15.97 -13.32
C ARG A 216 -0.57 -15.39 -12.75
N GLU A 217 -0.44 -15.41 -11.42
CA GLU A 217 0.77 -15.00 -10.69
C GLU A 217 1.29 -13.59 -11.09
N GLY A 218 0.37 -12.68 -11.43
CA GLY A 218 0.68 -11.31 -11.87
C GLY A 218 1.00 -11.18 -13.37
N LYS A 219 1.13 -12.29 -14.11
CA LYS A 219 1.26 -12.30 -15.57
C LYS A 219 -0.10 -12.20 -16.24
N LEU A 220 -0.13 -11.58 -17.41
CA LEU A 220 -1.32 -11.42 -18.24
C LEU A 220 -1.14 -12.13 -19.58
N SER A 221 -2.18 -12.85 -19.98
CA SER A 221 -2.23 -13.57 -21.25
C SER A 221 -3.60 -13.37 -21.90
N ARG A 222 -3.64 -13.18 -23.22
CA ARG A 222 -4.88 -13.23 -24.00
C ARG A 222 -5.29 -14.67 -24.25
N VAL A 223 -6.59 -14.91 -24.21
CA VAL A 223 -7.25 -16.18 -24.56
C VAL A 223 -8.29 -15.99 -25.67
N ALA A 224 -8.34 -14.80 -26.26
CA ALA A 224 -9.05 -14.48 -27.49
C ALA A 224 -8.05 -14.28 -28.64
N ASP A 225 -8.56 -14.18 -29.87
CA ASP A 225 -7.77 -13.63 -30.96
C ASP A 225 -7.38 -12.17 -30.67
N GLU A 226 -6.31 -11.74 -31.30
CA GLU A 226 -5.68 -10.46 -31.03
C GLU A 226 -6.57 -9.27 -31.41
N GLU A 227 -7.33 -9.40 -32.49
CA GLU A 227 -8.24 -8.36 -32.96
C GLU A 227 -9.39 -8.13 -31.97
N TYR A 228 -10.06 -9.21 -31.53
CA TYR A 228 -11.09 -9.13 -30.49
C TYR A 228 -10.52 -8.54 -29.20
N PHE A 229 -9.36 -9.02 -28.76
CA PHE A 229 -8.73 -8.57 -27.53
C PHE A 229 -8.40 -7.07 -27.58
N ASP A 230 -7.82 -6.60 -28.68
CA ASP A 230 -7.44 -5.21 -28.88
C ASP A 230 -8.65 -4.28 -28.90
N ILE A 231 -9.75 -4.69 -29.56
CA ILE A 231 -11.03 -3.97 -29.55
C ILE A 231 -11.61 -3.91 -28.14
N ALA A 232 -11.76 -5.06 -27.47
CA ALA A 232 -12.41 -5.15 -26.17
C ALA A 232 -11.65 -4.37 -25.09
N VAL A 233 -10.32 -4.51 -25.06
CA VAL A 233 -9.45 -3.75 -24.14
C VAL A 233 -9.47 -2.27 -24.49
N GLY A 234 -9.39 -1.91 -25.78
CA GLY A 234 -9.42 -0.54 -26.24
C GLY A 234 -10.69 0.20 -25.83
N ASP A 235 -11.86 -0.37 -26.11
CA ASP A 235 -13.15 0.21 -25.73
C ASP A 235 -13.32 0.32 -24.22
N MET A 236 -12.90 -0.71 -23.47
CA MET A 236 -12.91 -0.67 -22.00
C MET A 236 -12.05 0.48 -21.47
N LEU A 237 -10.82 0.64 -21.97
CA LEU A 237 -9.89 1.67 -21.50
C LEU A 237 -10.33 3.08 -21.94
N LYS A 238 -10.83 3.24 -23.17
CA LYS A 238 -11.42 4.51 -23.65
C LYS A 238 -12.65 4.91 -22.86
N ALA A 239 -13.49 3.95 -22.47
CA ALA A 239 -14.60 4.22 -21.57
C ALA A 239 -14.11 4.74 -20.21
N LEU A 240 -13.04 4.18 -19.65
CA LEU A 240 -12.44 4.70 -18.41
C LEU A 240 -11.80 6.09 -18.60
N SER A 241 -11.16 6.36 -19.74
CA SER A 241 -10.50 7.64 -20.00
C SER A 241 -11.49 8.80 -20.13
N SER A 242 -12.76 8.52 -20.48
CA SER A 242 -13.85 9.51 -20.55
C SER A 242 -14.15 10.21 -19.23
N GLY A 243 -13.72 9.66 -18.08
CA GLY A 243 -14.02 10.19 -16.75
C GLY A 243 -15.44 9.89 -16.24
N TYR A 244 -16.35 9.39 -17.08
CA TYR A 244 -17.72 9.05 -16.66
C TYR A 244 -17.76 7.86 -15.69
N TRP A 245 -16.86 6.88 -15.89
CA TRP A 245 -16.80 5.63 -15.13
C TRP A 245 -15.88 5.75 -13.91
N THR A 246 -16.37 6.47 -12.91
CA THR A 246 -15.66 6.69 -11.64
C THR A 246 -15.75 5.48 -10.71
N VAL A 247 -14.98 5.51 -9.61
CA VAL A 247 -14.94 4.42 -8.61
C VAL A 247 -16.34 4.07 -8.08
N SER A 248 -17.24 5.05 -7.92
CA SER A 248 -18.59 4.80 -7.41
C SER A 248 -19.39 3.87 -8.33
N LYS A 249 -19.17 3.97 -9.65
CA LYS A 249 -19.82 3.13 -10.67
C LYS A 249 -19.11 1.80 -10.91
N LEU A 250 -17.98 1.53 -10.22
CA LEU A 250 -17.17 0.31 -10.37
C LEU A 250 -16.87 -0.36 -9.02
N LYS A 251 -17.54 0.07 -7.94
CA LYS A 251 -17.21 -0.31 -6.57
C LYS A 251 -17.56 -1.77 -6.27
N SER A 252 -18.69 -2.27 -6.77
CA SER A 252 -19.17 -3.63 -6.52
C SER A 252 -18.87 -4.56 -7.70
N ARG A 253 -19.00 -5.87 -7.48
CA ARG A 253 -18.85 -6.86 -8.56
C ARG A 253 -19.92 -6.70 -9.63
N THR A 254 -21.19 -6.59 -9.23
CA THR A 254 -22.33 -6.42 -10.13
C THR A 254 -22.20 -5.16 -11.00
N LEU A 255 -21.67 -4.07 -10.44
CA LEU A 255 -21.44 -2.84 -11.22
C LEU A 255 -20.34 -3.02 -12.28
N ARG A 256 -19.28 -3.77 -11.97
CA ARG A 256 -18.20 -4.08 -12.93
C ARG A 256 -18.67 -5.02 -14.04
N GLU A 257 -19.51 -5.99 -13.69
CA GLU A 257 -20.21 -6.85 -14.67
C GLU A 257 -21.14 -6.06 -15.58
N GLY A 258 -21.96 -5.17 -15.01
CA GLY A 258 -22.85 -4.31 -15.79
C GLY A 258 -22.09 -3.34 -16.70
N PHE A 259 -20.99 -2.77 -16.20
CA PHE A 259 -20.09 -1.90 -16.97
C PHE A 259 -19.57 -2.60 -18.24
N ILE A 260 -18.98 -3.79 -18.09
CA ILE A 260 -18.34 -4.45 -19.23
C ILE A 260 -19.36 -4.96 -20.24
N LYS A 261 -20.51 -5.47 -19.78
CA LYS A 261 -21.60 -5.91 -20.65
C LYS A 261 -22.18 -4.74 -21.44
N LYS A 262 -22.40 -3.62 -20.78
CA LYS A 262 -22.89 -2.40 -21.43
C LYS A 262 -21.95 -1.97 -22.57
N ILE A 263 -20.64 -1.92 -22.32
CA ILE A 263 -19.68 -1.55 -23.37
C ILE A 263 -19.70 -2.57 -24.50
N LYS A 264 -19.69 -3.87 -24.17
CA LYS A 264 -19.74 -4.95 -25.16
C LYS A 264 -20.95 -4.85 -26.08
N GLU A 265 -22.12 -4.57 -25.51
CA GLU A 265 -23.38 -4.39 -26.24
C GLU A 265 -23.35 -3.11 -27.10
N GLU A 266 -22.94 -1.98 -26.54
CA GLU A 266 -22.88 -0.69 -27.25
C GLU A 266 -21.86 -0.69 -28.41
N LYS A 267 -20.76 -1.42 -28.24
CA LYS A 267 -19.64 -1.49 -29.21
C LYS A 267 -19.68 -2.72 -30.10
N ASN A 268 -20.63 -3.63 -29.85
CA ASN A 268 -20.86 -4.84 -30.61
C ASN A 268 -19.59 -5.69 -30.85
N TRP A 269 -18.90 -6.08 -29.77
CA TRP A 269 -17.69 -6.91 -29.88
C TRP A 269 -17.92 -8.31 -30.46
N GLY A 270 -19.18 -8.78 -30.47
CA GLY A 270 -19.51 -10.16 -30.78
C GLY A 270 -19.04 -11.14 -29.69
N ALA A 271 -18.77 -12.37 -30.11
CA ALA A 271 -18.20 -13.41 -29.26
C ALA A 271 -16.83 -13.83 -29.81
N TYR A 272 -15.95 -14.31 -28.94
CA TYR A 272 -14.67 -14.88 -29.33
C TYR A 272 -14.61 -16.37 -28.99
N GLU A 273 -13.78 -17.09 -29.73
CA GLU A 273 -13.44 -18.48 -29.43
C GLU A 273 -12.25 -18.55 -28.49
N LEU A 274 -12.32 -19.44 -27.50
CA LEU A 274 -11.21 -19.64 -26.55
C LEU A 274 -9.99 -20.21 -27.27
N LYS A 275 -8.88 -19.47 -27.20
CA LYS A 275 -7.56 -19.84 -27.71
C LYS A 275 -6.60 -20.16 -26.57
N ASP A 276 -5.47 -20.75 -26.93
CA ASP A 276 -4.35 -20.96 -26.01
C ASP A 276 -3.83 -19.64 -25.45
N GLU A 277 -3.35 -19.69 -24.21
CA GLU A 277 -2.85 -18.53 -23.48
C GLU A 277 -1.64 -17.93 -24.19
N THR A 278 -1.80 -16.74 -24.79
CA THR A 278 -0.70 -15.97 -25.40
C THR A 278 -0.34 -14.79 -24.49
N PRO A 279 0.89 -14.69 -23.95
CA PRO A 279 1.30 -13.54 -23.14
C PRO A 279 1.09 -12.22 -23.87
N ILE A 280 0.63 -11.18 -23.15
CA ILE A 280 0.47 -9.83 -23.74
C ILE A 280 1.73 -8.97 -23.58
N THR A 281 2.77 -9.47 -22.92
CA THR A 281 4.04 -8.77 -22.71
C THR A 281 5.20 -9.76 -22.83
N ASP A 282 6.23 -9.40 -23.59
CA ASP A 282 7.50 -10.14 -23.62
C ASP A 282 8.29 -9.86 -22.33
N GLU A 283 8.55 -10.89 -21.54
CA GLU A 283 9.29 -10.78 -20.27
C GLU A 283 10.80 -10.54 -20.44
N SER A 284 11.28 -10.18 -21.64
CA SER A 284 12.72 -10.07 -21.92
C SER A 284 13.39 -8.77 -21.47
N GLU A 285 12.65 -7.77 -20.98
CA GLU A 285 13.24 -6.55 -20.46
C GLU A 285 12.74 -6.23 -19.05
N ASN A 286 13.67 -6.18 -18.07
CA ASN A 286 13.51 -5.75 -16.67
C ASN A 286 13.33 -6.83 -15.59
N VAL A 287 14.13 -7.90 -15.63
CA VAL A 287 14.54 -8.59 -14.38
C VAL A 287 16.04 -8.44 -14.19
N SER A 288 16.46 -7.22 -13.85
CA SER A 288 17.77 -6.98 -13.23
C SER A 288 17.63 -7.14 -11.72
N LYS A 289 18.37 -8.12 -11.21
CA LYS A 289 18.47 -8.60 -9.82
C LYS A 289 18.46 -7.50 -8.75
N ALA A 290 17.55 -7.63 -7.77
CA ALA A 290 17.83 -7.29 -6.37
C ALA A 290 16.93 -8.14 -5.46
N GLY A 291 17.48 -9.25 -4.99
CA GLY A 291 16.81 -10.16 -4.07
C GLY A 291 16.56 -9.48 -2.73
N VAL A 292 15.27 -9.41 -2.34
CA VAL A 292 14.90 -9.54 -0.93
C VAL A 292 13.61 -10.37 -0.89
N GLU A 293 13.74 -11.61 -0.41
CA GLU A 293 12.59 -12.45 -0.10
C GLU A 293 11.76 -11.79 1.00
N TYR A 294 10.48 -11.54 0.72
CA TYR A 294 9.48 -11.32 1.77
C TYR A 294 8.30 -12.26 1.59
N LYS A 295 7.94 -12.87 2.73
CA LYS A 295 6.96 -13.95 2.89
C LYS A 295 5.63 -13.64 2.19
N GLN A 296 5.21 -14.59 1.36
CA GLN A 296 3.91 -14.62 0.71
C GLN A 296 2.77 -14.49 1.73
N GLU A 297 1.91 -13.49 1.55
CA GLU A 297 0.59 -13.50 2.18
C GLU A 297 -0.24 -14.68 1.66
N LYS A 298 -1.08 -15.25 2.53
CA LYS A 298 -1.78 -16.53 2.34
C LYS A 298 -2.42 -16.66 0.95
N LYS A 299 -1.97 -17.68 0.21
CA LYS A 299 -2.59 -18.15 -1.05
C LYS A 299 -4.08 -18.43 -0.82
N TYR A 300 -4.96 -17.65 -1.45
CA TYR A 300 -6.28 -18.16 -1.79
C TYR A 300 -6.09 -19.18 -2.92
N SER A 301 -6.10 -20.47 -2.57
CA SER A 301 -6.14 -21.56 -3.55
C SER A 301 -7.55 -21.65 -4.16
N GLY A 302 -7.92 -20.68 -4.98
CA GLY A 302 -9.09 -20.78 -5.83
C GLY A 302 -8.73 -21.68 -7.03
N ARG A 303 -9.14 -22.96 -7.01
CA ARG A 303 -9.09 -23.79 -8.22
C ARG A 303 -9.90 -23.13 -9.34
N ASP A 304 -9.32 -23.13 -10.54
CA ASP A 304 -9.83 -22.57 -11.79
C ASP A 304 -11.30 -22.97 -12.05
N PRO A 305 -12.24 -22.00 -12.09
CA PRO A 305 -13.65 -22.27 -12.39
C PRO A 305 -13.88 -22.80 -13.81
N LEU A 306 -13.01 -22.47 -14.76
CA LEU A 306 -13.15 -22.85 -16.18
C LEU A 306 -12.67 -24.29 -16.45
N LYS A 307 -11.98 -24.92 -15.48
CA LYS A 307 -11.55 -26.33 -15.54
C LYS A 307 -12.42 -27.29 -14.74
N ARG A 308 -13.53 -26.84 -14.14
CA ARG A 308 -14.43 -27.72 -13.36
C ARG A 308 -15.37 -28.51 -14.27
N LYS A 309 -15.22 -29.84 -14.32
CA LYS A 309 -16.22 -30.76 -14.90
C LYS A 309 -17.41 -31.02 -13.97
N THR A 310 -17.26 -30.77 -12.66
CA THR A 310 -18.32 -30.95 -11.64
C THR A 310 -18.41 -29.75 -10.70
N PRO A 311 -19.60 -29.42 -10.15
CA PRO A 311 -19.78 -28.27 -9.25
C PRO A 311 -18.94 -28.36 -7.97
N PHE A 312 -18.72 -29.58 -7.48
CA PHE A 312 -17.93 -29.90 -6.30
C PHE A 312 -16.75 -30.81 -6.65
N SER A 313 -15.64 -30.68 -5.91
CA SER A 313 -14.53 -31.64 -5.94
C SER A 313 -15.03 -32.98 -5.40
N SER A 314 -14.62 -34.11 -5.98
CA SER A 314 -14.90 -35.45 -5.41
C SER A 314 -14.33 -35.63 -3.99
N SER A 315 -13.36 -34.79 -3.62
CA SER A 315 -12.77 -34.72 -2.28
C SER A 315 -13.41 -33.67 -1.35
N ALA A 316 -14.45 -32.95 -1.78
CA ALA A 316 -15.07 -31.89 -0.97
C ALA A 316 -15.82 -32.49 0.23
N THR A 317 -15.36 -32.18 1.44
CA THR A 317 -16.05 -32.60 2.67
C THR A 317 -17.00 -31.48 3.11
N ILE A 318 -18.31 -31.68 2.94
CA ILE A 318 -19.33 -30.74 3.41
C ILE A 318 -19.83 -31.19 4.78
N LYS A 319 -19.66 -30.36 5.81
CA LYS A 319 -20.23 -30.62 7.14
C LYS A 319 -21.72 -30.28 7.15
N ILE A 320 -22.58 -31.29 7.24
CA ILE A 320 -24.02 -31.12 7.48
C ILE A 320 -24.23 -30.82 8.97
N LEU A 321 -24.43 -29.55 9.33
CA LEU A 321 -24.54 -29.12 10.74
C LEU A 321 -25.85 -29.57 11.39
N ASN A 322 -26.92 -29.75 10.60
CA ASN A 322 -28.20 -30.22 11.10
C ASN A 322 -28.21 -31.75 11.27
N LYS A 323 -28.48 -32.21 12.49
CA LYS A 323 -28.45 -33.64 12.85
C LYS A 323 -29.49 -34.48 12.10
N ARG A 324 -30.70 -33.97 11.87
CA ARG A 324 -31.76 -34.70 11.13
C ARG A 324 -31.39 -34.86 9.65
N LEU A 325 -30.91 -33.78 9.01
CA LEU A 325 -30.48 -33.84 7.61
C LEU A 325 -29.28 -34.80 7.41
N ARG A 326 -28.39 -34.90 8.40
CA ARG A 326 -27.26 -35.84 8.35
C ARG A 326 -27.72 -37.30 8.38
N ILE A 327 -28.75 -37.61 9.17
CA ILE A 327 -29.31 -38.97 9.27
C ILE A 327 -30.00 -39.35 7.96
N ILE A 328 -30.87 -38.49 7.43
CA ILE A 328 -31.56 -38.71 6.15
C ILE A 328 -30.55 -38.92 5.01
N PHE A 329 -29.49 -38.11 4.96
CA PHE A 329 -28.42 -38.27 3.97
C PHE A 329 -27.67 -39.60 4.09
N GLN A 330 -27.45 -40.09 5.30
CA GLN A 330 -26.79 -41.39 5.54
C GLN A 330 -27.68 -42.58 5.16
N GLU A 331 -28.99 -42.47 5.36
CA GLU A 331 -29.96 -43.49 4.94
C GLU A 331 -30.02 -43.58 3.41
N LEU A 332 -30.21 -42.43 2.72
CA LEU A 332 -30.26 -42.39 1.26
C LEU A 332 -28.97 -42.88 0.57
N LYS A 333 -27.82 -42.74 1.24
CA LYS A 333 -26.54 -43.24 0.72
C LYS A 333 -26.43 -44.78 0.78
N LYS A 334 -27.16 -45.43 1.70
CA LYS A 334 -27.15 -46.90 1.82
C LYS A 334 -28.05 -47.59 0.78
N ASP A 335 -29.08 -46.90 0.29
CA ASP A 335 -30.00 -47.43 -0.72
C ASP A 335 -29.47 -47.35 -2.17
N GLN A 336 -28.25 -46.82 -2.38
CA GLN A 336 -27.59 -46.76 -3.69
C GLN A 336 -26.41 -47.74 -3.85
N CYS A 337 -26.35 -48.80 -3.06
CA CYS A 337 -25.41 -49.91 -3.23
C CYS A 337 -26.09 -51.17 -3.76
#